data_AF-A0AAN9XLN7-F1
#
_entry.id   AF-A0AAN9XLN7-F1
#
_cell.length_a   1.000
_cell.length_b   1.000
_cell.length_c   1.000
_cell.angle_alpha   90.00
_cell.angle_beta   90.00
_cell.angle_gamma   90.00
#
_symmetry.space_group_name_H-M   'P 1'
#
loop_
_entity.id
_entity.type
_entity.pdbx_description
1 polymer ?
#
loop_
_entity_poly.entity_id
_entity_poly.type
_entity_poly.pdbx_seq_one_letter_code
_entity_poly.pdbx_strand_id
1 'polypeptide(L)'
;MDVLTTLTADKPVVIFSKSTCCMSHTVKALICSFGANPSVIEVDKMASGHQVERALIQLGCRPSVPAVFIGQQFIGGADEVIKLNVQNKLAQLLLRAKAIFIWSRSCCRGIHSPTGTGMPRTGLALVLCSILVLDSHMPRGLTA
;
A
#
# COMPACT_ATOMS: atom_id res chain seq x y z
N MET A 1 -4.72 1.80 25.72
CA MET A 1 -4.83 2.15 24.29
C MET A 1 -3.70 1.44 23.57
N ASP A 2 -3.99 0.64 22.56
CA ASP A 2 -2.97 -0.02 21.74
C ASP A 2 -2.26 1.05 20.87
N VAL A 3 -0.92 1.08 20.92
CA VAL A 3 -0.11 2.08 20.19
C VAL A 3 -0.35 1.99 18.68
N LEU A 4 -0.61 0.80 18.14
CA LEU A 4 -0.84 0.58 16.72
C LEU A 4 -2.22 1.07 16.29
N THR A 5 -3.24 0.94 17.14
CA THR A 5 -4.57 1.48 16.86
C THR A 5 -4.53 3.00 16.69
N THR A 6 -3.76 3.70 17.54
CA THR A 6 -3.62 5.16 17.44
C THR A 6 -2.90 5.56 16.16
N LEU A 7 -1.88 4.81 15.75
CA LEU A 7 -1.08 5.10 14.56
C LEU A 7 -1.81 4.76 13.25
N THR A 8 -2.75 3.82 13.29
CA THR A 8 -3.57 3.38 12.15
C THR A 8 -4.95 4.02 12.08
N ALA A 9 -5.37 4.75 13.11
CA ALA A 9 -6.60 5.53 13.11
C ALA A 9 -6.68 6.48 11.90
N ASP A 10 -7.87 6.58 11.32
CA ASP A 10 -8.22 7.45 10.18
C ASP A 10 -7.40 7.28 8.89
N LYS A 11 -6.56 6.24 8.81
CA LYS A 11 -5.72 5.96 7.65
C LYS A 11 -6.20 4.69 6.94
N PRO A 12 -6.55 4.76 5.65
CA PRO A 12 -7.04 3.59 4.92
C PRO A 12 -5.94 2.52 4.74
N VAL A 13 -4.68 2.94 4.62
CA VAL A 13 -3.51 2.05 4.57
C VAL A 13 -2.37 2.65 5.36
N VAL A 14 -1.72 1.84 6.20
CA VAL A 14 -0.50 2.19 6.92
C VAL A 14 0.56 1.13 6.67
N ILE A 15 1.79 1.58 6.40
CA ILE A 15 2.97 0.74 6.26
C ILE A 15 3.96 1.18 7.34
N PHE A 16 4.21 0.32 8.32
CA PHE A 16 5.35 0.49 9.22
C PHE A 16 6.61 0.04 8.52
N SER A 17 7.62 0.91 8.51
CA SER A 17 8.86 0.74 7.76
C SER A 17 10.08 1.10 8.62
N LYS A 18 11.27 0.81 8.09
CA LYS A 18 12.53 1.36 8.57
C LYS A 18 13.28 1.97 7.41
N SER A 19 14.07 3.01 7.67
CA SER A 19 14.83 3.71 6.64
C SER A 19 15.83 2.83 5.87
N THR A 20 16.23 1.69 6.44
CA THR A 20 17.19 0.75 5.86
C THR A 20 16.54 -0.50 5.24
N CYS A 21 15.20 -0.57 5.21
CA CYS A 21 14.48 -1.77 4.75
C CYS A 21 14.10 -1.69 3.26
N CYS A 22 14.84 -2.39 2.40
CA CYS A 22 14.54 -2.47 0.98
C CYS A 22 13.15 -3.07 0.68
N MET A 23 12.72 -4.08 1.45
CA MET A 23 11.41 -4.72 1.26
C MET A 23 10.25 -3.75 1.52
N SER A 24 10.42 -2.79 2.43
CA SER A 24 9.39 -1.77 2.66
C SER A 24 9.15 -0.89 1.44
N HIS A 25 10.22 -0.55 0.71
CA HIS A 25 10.11 0.22 -0.53
C HIS A 25 9.35 -0.57 -1.60
N THR A 26 9.60 -1.87 -1.72
CA THR A 26 8.88 -2.76 -2.63
C THR A 26 7.39 -2.81 -2.30
N VAL A 27 7.03 -3.04 -1.03
CA VAL A 27 5.63 -3.10 -0.58
C VAL A 27 4.92 -1.77 -0.79
N LYS A 28 5.58 -0.65 -0.49
CA LYS A 28 5.06 0.70 -0.77
C LYS A 28 4.79 0.90 -2.25
N ALA A 29 5.75 0.58 -3.12
CA ALA A 29 5.61 0.74 -4.56
C ALA A 29 4.48 -0.12 -5.13
N LEU A 30 4.34 -1.36 -4.64
CA LEU A 30 3.25 -2.26 -5.01
C LEU A 30 1.88 -1.68 -4.63
N ILE A 31 1.71 -1.19 -3.40
CA ILE A 31 0.44 -0.59 -2.99
C ILE A 31 0.14 0.68 -3.80
N CYS A 32 1.16 1.51 -4.07
CA CYS A 32 1.01 2.70 -4.90
C CYS A 32 0.63 2.37 -6.36
N SER A 33 1.04 1.22 -6.90
CA SER A 33 0.73 0.84 -8.30
C SER A 33 -0.77 0.56 -8.50
N PHE A 34 -1.50 0.21 -7.44
CA PHE A 34 -2.98 0.13 -7.44
C PHE A 34 -3.66 1.50 -7.38
N GLY A 35 -2.90 2.61 -7.37
CA GLY A 35 -3.44 3.96 -7.19
C GLY A 35 -3.79 4.30 -5.74
N ALA A 36 -3.33 3.50 -4.77
CA ALA A 36 -3.50 3.81 -3.36
C ALA A 36 -2.43 4.78 -2.83
N ASN A 37 -2.75 5.51 -1.76
CA ASN A 37 -1.83 6.41 -1.08
C ASN A 37 -1.58 5.94 0.37
N PRO A 38 -0.60 5.04 0.60
CA PRO A 38 -0.32 4.52 1.95
C PRO A 38 0.40 5.54 2.82
N SER A 39 0.02 5.61 4.10
CA SER A 39 0.80 6.33 5.11
C SER A 39 2.00 5.49 5.54
N VAL A 40 3.21 6.00 5.38
CA VAL A 40 4.43 5.31 5.80
C VAL A 40 4.89 5.87 7.15
N ILE A 41 5.14 4.98 8.11
CA ILE A 41 5.63 5.31 9.45
C ILE A 41 7.00 4.66 9.64
N GLU A 42 8.04 5.48 9.69
CA GLU A 42 9.42 5.04 9.90
C GLU A 42 9.67 4.78 11.40
N VAL A 43 9.62 3.52 11.82
CA VAL A 43 9.68 3.15 13.25
C VAL A 43 11.05 3.43 13.87
N ASP A 44 12.12 3.42 13.07
CA ASP A 44 13.49 3.75 13.51
C ASP A 44 13.68 5.23 13.84
N LYS A 45 12.79 6.10 13.36
CA LYS A 45 12.84 7.55 13.59
C LYS A 45 11.94 8.01 14.72
N MET A 46 11.17 7.10 15.32
CA MET A 46 10.23 7.41 16.40
C MET A 46 10.89 7.23 17.77
N ALA A 47 10.65 8.17 18.69
CA ALA A 47 11.05 8.01 20.09
C ALA A 47 10.42 6.76 20.74
N SER A 48 9.20 6.39 20.32
CA SER A 48 8.49 5.18 20.75
C SER A 48 8.68 3.97 19.81
N GLY A 49 9.67 4.02 18.91
CA GLY A 49 9.91 2.99 17.89
C GLY A 49 9.97 1.56 18.45
N HIS A 50 10.73 1.35 19.53
CA HIS A 50 10.85 0.04 20.17
C HIS A 50 9.52 -0.52 20.72
N GLN A 51 8.61 0.35 21.17
CA GLN A 51 7.29 -0.07 21.64
C GLN A 51 6.40 -0.51 20.46
N VAL A 52 6.46 0.25 19.37
CA VAL A 52 5.77 -0.08 18.11
C VAL A 52 6.27 -1.41 17.55
N GLU A 53 7.59 -1.59 17.46
CA GLU A 53 8.18 -2.85 16.97
C GLU A 53 7.78 -4.06 17.83
N ARG A 54 7.79 -3.91 19.16
CA ARG A 54 7.36 -4.97 20.07
C ARG A 54 5.90 -5.33 19.83
N ALA A 55 5.02 -4.35 19.66
CA ALA A 55 3.62 -4.58 19.36
C ALA A 55 3.43 -5.29 18.00
N LEU A 56 4.19 -4.90 16.97
CA LEU A 56 4.16 -5.56 15.66
C LEU A 56 4.61 -7.03 15.74
N ILE A 57 5.66 -7.32 16.51
CA ILE A 57 6.13 -8.70 16.75
C ILE A 57 5.08 -9.52 17.52
N GLN A 58 4.39 -8.92 18.50
CA GLN A 58 3.32 -9.57 19.24
C GLN A 58 2.11 -9.92 18.36
N LEU A 59 1.83 -9.12 17.32
CA LEU A 59 0.84 -9.44 16.29
C LEU A 59 1.30 -10.53 15.30
N GLY A 60 2.54 -11.01 15.42
CA GLY A 60 3.10 -12.06 14.56
C GLY A 60 3.90 -11.54 13.37
N CYS A 61 4.18 -10.23 13.28
CA CYS A 61 5.03 -9.69 12.21
C CYS A 61 6.50 -10.03 12.45
N ARG A 62 7.08 -10.90 11.62
CA ARG A 62 8.50 -11.28 11.67
C ARG A 62 9.10 -11.31 10.27
N PRO A 63 10.10 -10.46 9.96
CA PRO A 63 10.63 -9.34 10.76
C PRO A 63 9.58 -8.27 11.12
N SER A 64 9.88 -7.38 12.07
CA SER A 64 8.94 -6.34 12.55
C SER A 64 8.48 -5.37 11.46
N VAL A 65 9.25 -5.21 10.38
CA VAL A 65 8.95 -4.39 9.21
C VAL A 65 9.31 -5.12 7.90
N PRO A 66 8.62 -4.85 6.78
CA PRO A 66 7.43 -4.01 6.70
C PRO A 66 6.26 -4.67 7.42
N ALA A 67 5.40 -3.88 8.07
CA ALA A 67 4.14 -4.35 8.62
C ALA A 67 3.00 -3.50 8.03
N VAL A 68 2.02 -4.16 7.42
CA VAL A 68 0.98 -3.50 6.64
C VAL A 68 -0.37 -3.63 7.31
N PHE A 69 -1.06 -2.49 7.41
CA PHE A 69 -2.44 -2.39 7.85
C PHE A 69 -3.29 -1.83 6.71
N ILE A 70 -4.44 -2.45 6.45
CA ILE A 70 -5.42 -2.01 5.46
C ILE A 70 -6.78 -1.97 6.15
N GLY A 71 -7.46 -0.82 6.14
CA GLY A 71 -8.72 -0.62 6.84
C GLY A 71 -8.61 -0.93 8.33
N GLN A 72 -7.51 -0.50 8.97
CA GLN A 72 -7.19 -0.73 10.39
C GLN A 72 -6.99 -2.22 10.78
N GLN A 73 -7.02 -3.15 9.81
CA GLN A 73 -6.73 -4.56 10.04
C GLN A 73 -5.28 -4.87 9.72
N PHE A 74 -4.62 -5.66 10.57
CA PHE A 74 -3.27 -6.15 10.32
C PHE A 74 -3.30 -7.20 9.22
N ILE A 75 -2.55 -6.96 8.13
CA ILE A 75 -2.48 -7.85 6.97
C ILE A 75 -1.28 -8.79 7.05
N GLY A 76 -0.16 -8.32 7.59
CA GLY A 76 1.09 -9.06 7.66
C GLY A 76 2.29 -8.26 7.18
N GLY A 77 3.34 -8.99 6.83
CA GLY A 77 4.57 -8.44 6.28
C GLY A 77 4.61 -8.43 4.76
N ALA A 78 5.82 -8.42 4.19
CA ALA A 78 6.01 -8.41 2.75
C ALA A 78 5.41 -9.66 2.08
N ASP A 79 5.63 -10.84 2.67
CA ASP A 79 5.20 -12.12 2.11
C ASP A 79 3.68 -12.24 2.05
N GLU A 80 2.96 -11.82 3.10
CA GLU A 80 1.49 -11.82 3.10
C GLU A 80 0.93 -10.87 2.04
N VAL A 81 1.51 -9.67 1.89
CA VAL A 81 1.06 -8.70 0.88
C VAL A 81 1.33 -9.21 -0.54
N ILE A 82 2.52 -9.78 -0.78
CA ILE A 82 2.85 -10.37 -2.08
C ILE A 82 1.93 -11.56 -2.38
N LYS A 83 1.66 -12.41 -1.39
CA LYS A 83 0.71 -13.53 -1.52
C LYS A 83 -0.69 -13.05 -1.90
N LEU A 84 -1.20 -12.00 -1.25
CA LEU A 84 -2.50 -11.41 -1.59
C LEU A 84 -2.51 -10.80 -3.00
N ASN A 85 -1.39 -10.24 -3.44
CA ASN A 85 -1.25 -9.71 -4.80
C ASN A 85 -1.33 -10.83 -5.85
N VAL A 86 -0.58 -11.92 -5.67
CA VAL A 86 -0.61 -13.08 -6.58
C VAL A 86 -1.99 -13.77 -6.58
N GLN A 87 -2.72 -13.69 -5.47
CA GLN A 87 -4.10 -14.19 -5.37
C GLN A 87 -5.16 -13.24 -5.94
N ASN A 88 -4.79 -12.09 -6.51
CA ASN A 88 -5.70 -11.02 -6.96
C ASN A 88 -6.66 -10.50 -5.87
N LYS A 89 -6.31 -10.63 -4.59
CA LYS A 89 -7.12 -10.19 -3.44
C LYS A 89 -6.72 -8.82 -2.91
N LEU A 90 -5.49 -8.38 -3.17
CA LEU A 90 -4.98 -7.11 -2.66
C LEU A 90 -5.81 -5.90 -3.12
N ALA A 91 -6.17 -5.84 -4.41
CA ALA A 91 -6.99 -4.78 -4.97
C ALA A 91 -8.36 -4.66 -4.27
N GLN A 92 -9.01 -5.80 -4.00
CA GLN A 92 -10.30 -5.87 -3.31
C GLN A 92 -10.22 -5.31 -1.89
N LEU A 93 -9.13 -5.61 -1.16
CA LEU A 93 -8.90 -5.08 0.19
C LEU A 93 -8.68 -3.56 0.16
N LEU A 94 -7.86 -3.07 -0.77
CA LEU A 94 -7.61 -1.64 -0.95
C LEU A 94 -8.89 -0.87 -1.32
N LEU A 95 -9.73 -1.43 -2.19
CA LEU A 95 -11.01 -0.84 -2.56
C LEU A 95 -11.97 -0.78 -1.37
N ARG A 96 -12.09 -1.87 -0.60
CA ARG A 96 -12.94 -1.93 0.60
C ARG A 96 -12.51 -0.91 1.66
N ALA A 97 -11.20 -0.72 1.81
CA ALA A 97 -10.63 0.28 2.71
C ALA A 97 -10.72 1.72 2.18
N LYS A 98 -11.30 1.95 0.99
CA LYS A 98 -11.34 3.26 0.31
C LYS A 98 -9.93 3.87 0.13
N ALA A 99 -8.95 3.03 -0.12
CA ALA A 99 -7.54 3.41 -0.23
C ALA A 99 -7.13 3.90 -1.61
N ILE A 100 -7.88 3.52 -2.66
CA ILE A 100 -7.57 3.83 -4.06
C ILE A 100 -8.06 5.24 -4.37
N PHE A 101 -7.13 6.12 -4.70
CA PHE A 101 -7.43 7.49 -5.12
C PHE A 101 -7.22 7.61 -6.62
N ILE A 102 -8.32 7.42 -7.36
CA ILE A 102 -8.36 7.83 -8.77
C ILE A 102 -8.39 9.36 -8.74
N TRP A 103 -7.30 9.98 -9.21
CA TRP A 103 -7.13 11.41 -9.46
C TRP A 103 -6.48 12.27 -8.35
N SER A 104 -5.15 12.23 -8.28
CA SER A 104 -4.31 13.44 -8.18
C SER A 104 -2.84 13.06 -8.46
N ARG A 105 -2.09 13.98 -9.06
CA ARG A 105 -0.71 13.84 -9.57
C ARG A 105 0.38 13.54 -8.52
N SER A 106 0.05 12.87 -7.42
CA SER A 106 0.86 12.79 -6.21
C SER A 106 1.49 11.41 -5.97
N CYS A 107 0.91 10.30 -6.44
CA CYS A 107 1.55 8.98 -6.29
C CYS A 107 2.85 8.83 -7.11
N CYS A 108 3.04 9.62 -8.18
CA CYS A 108 4.28 9.60 -8.97
C CYS A 108 5.47 10.32 -8.32
N ARG A 109 5.29 11.06 -7.21
CA ARG A 109 6.42 11.79 -6.56
C ARG A 109 7.28 10.92 -5.63
N GLY A 110 6.90 9.67 -5.38
CA GLY A 110 7.59 8.79 -4.44
C GLY A 110 8.54 7.76 -5.06
N ILE A 111 8.72 7.73 -6.38
CA ILE A 111 9.57 6.76 -7.08
C ILE A 111 10.53 7.56 -7.99
N HIS A 112 11.72 7.84 -7.49
CA HIS A 112 12.87 8.49 -8.14
C HIS A 112 12.81 10.01 -8.51
N SER A 113 13.87 10.72 -8.10
CA SER A 113 14.61 11.72 -8.90
C SER A 113 16.07 11.62 -8.46
N PRO A 114 17.10 11.75 -9.33
CA PRO A 114 17.24 12.70 -10.45
C PRO A 114 17.42 11.96 -11.79
N THR A 115 17.21 12.48 -13.01
CA THR A 115 17.63 13.74 -13.65
C THR A 115 16.66 14.04 -14.81
N GLY A 116 16.50 15.32 -15.15
CA GLY A 116 15.47 15.81 -16.06
C GLY A 116 15.53 15.27 -17.49
N THR A 117 14.35 15.07 -18.04
CA THR A 117 13.93 15.56 -19.36
C THR A 117 12.40 15.65 -19.34
N GLY A 118 11.87 16.79 -19.78
CA GLY A 118 10.42 17.02 -19.84
C GLY A 118 9.78 16.12 -20.90
N MET A 119 8.59 15.60 -20.60
CA MET A 119 7.79 14.83 -21.54
C MET A 119 6.36 15.40 -21.59
N PRO A 120 5.76 15.53 -22.79
CA PRO A 120 4.61 16.39 -22.98
C PRO A 120 3.30 15.74 -22.50
N ARG A 121 2.39 16.61 -22.07
CA ARG A 121 1.02 16.26 -21.64
C ARG A 121 0.19 15.95 -22.89
N THR A 122 0.06 14.68 -23.28
CA THR A 122 -0.96 14.27 -24.25
C THR A 122 -1.93 13.29 -23.62
N GLY A 123 -3.23 13.58 -23.77
CA GLY A 123 -4.37 12.95 -23.10
C GLY A 123 -4.65 11.48 -23.44
N LEU A 124 -3.64 10.72 -23.90
CA LEU A 124 -3.79 9.30 -24.25
C LEU A 124 -3.81 8.37 -23.02
N ALA A 125 -3.17 8.79 -21.92
CA ALA A 125 -3.13 7.98 -20.68
C ALA A 125 -4.51 7.82 -20.01
N LEU A 126 -5.44 8.77 -20.22
CA LEU A 126 -6.81 8.69 -19.70
C LEU A 126 -7.66 7.65 -20.46
N VAL A 127 -7.38 7.43 -21.74
CA VAL A 127 -8.14 6.50 -22.58
C VAL A 127 -7.80 5.04 -22.21
N LEU A 128 -6.52 4.74 -21.94
CA LEU A 128 -6.10 3.41 -21.50
C LEU A 128 -6.63 3.04 -20.10
N CYS A 129 -6.78 4.02 -19.20
CA CYS A 129 -7.34 3.79 -17.88
C CYS A 129 -8.85 3.45 -17.95
N SER A 130 -9.58 4.03 -18.92
CA SER A 130 -10.99 3.72 -19.14
C SER A 130 -11.19 2.31 -19.72
N ILE A 131 -10.26 1.82 -20.53
CA ILE A 131 -10.33 0.49 -21.16
C ILE A 131 -10.02 -0.63 -20.16
N LEU A 132 -9.06 -0.45 -19.26
CA LEU A 132 -8.72 -1.47 -18.25
C LEU A 132 -9.74 -1.56 -17.11
N VAL A 133 -10.44 -0.46 -16.77
CA VAL A 133 -11.47 -0.47 -15.72
C VAL A 133 -12.76 -1.14 -16.19
N LEU A 134 -13.07 -1.15 -17.50
CA LEU A 134 -14.25 -1.85 -18.02
C LEU A 134 -14.12 -3.38 -18.04
N ASP A 135 -12.90 -3.94 -18.09
CA ASP A 135 -12.71 -5.41 -18.14
C ASP A 135 -12.83 -6.06 -16.74
N SER A 136 -12.65 -5.29 -15.66
CA SER A 136 -12.68 -5.81 -14.29
C SER A 136 -14.09 -5.94 -13.68
N HIS A 137 -15.17 -5.64 -14.43
CA HIS A 137 -16.55 -5.73 -13.93
C HIS A 137 -17.43 -6.67 -14.79
N MET A 138 -16.94 -7.87 -15.09
CA MET A 138 -17.77 -8.98 -15.57
C MET A 138 -17.85 -10.09 -14.50
N PRO A 139 -19.00 -10.30 -13.84
CA PRO A 139 -19.18 -11.45 -12.96
C PRO A 139 -19.37 -12.71 -13.82
N ARG A 140 -18.34 -13.55 -13.92
CA ARG A 140 -18.51 -14.92 -14.43
C ARG A 140 -19.06 -15.82 -13.32
N GLY A 141 -20.37 -15.72 -13.09
CA GLY A 141 -21.16 -16.79 -12.52
C GLY A 141 -21.76 -17.61 -13.65
N LEU A 142 -21.18 -18.79 -13.95
CA LEU A 142 -21.89 -19.90 -14.59
C LEU A 142 -21.05 -21.17 -14.43
N THR A 143 -21.35 -21.96 -13.40
CA THR A 143 -21.12 -23.40 -13.43
C THR A 143 -22.49 -24.05 -13.51
N ALA A 144 -22.73 -24.69 -14.65
CA ALA A 144 -23.80 -25.65 -14.86
C ALA A 144 -23.54 -26.93 -14.07
#